data_AF-A0A346N4K4-F1
#
_entry.id   AF-A0A346N4K4-F1
#
_cell.length_a   1.000
_cell.length_b   1.000
_cell.length_c   1.000
_cell.angle_alpha   90.00
_cell.angle_beta   90.00
_cell.angle_gamma   90.00
#
_symmetry.space_group_name_H-M   'P 1'
#
loop_
_entity.id
_entity.type
_entity.pdbx_description
1 polymer ?
#
loop_
_entity_poly.entity_id
_entity_poly.type
_entity_poly.pdbx_seq_one_letter_code
_entity_poly.pdbx_strand_id
1 'polypeptide(L)'
;MSISLPPVRLGRTTQAADMKEDIDEAPGRASVMGRGSGGRQKLIDAALELASTTRSLASLGLREVTRCAGLAPNAFYRHFKDFDDLGLAAVDMMGGELRRGLRERRQRLARNRKGPVLGGPGVVSDTGRQSISETVGLVLDFVTEHPTAYVVGIRELNGSSPKMRAAVRKLLDDFARDMAEDIQQMLDAPVTDEASMQEIARQVIHQMTFFSMEYLEQPQRRKEIREQAERFIMRMFAGEMALAMAGKKKVTAKKLGEPRSPVAASAGTPKN
;
A
#
# COMPACT_ATOMS: atom_id res chain seq x y z
N MET A 1 39.20 49.63 36.99
CA MET A 1 40.02 48.44 36.69
C MET A 1 39.64 47.96 35.30
N SER A 2 40.38 48.41 34.28
CA SER A 2 40.19 48.00 32.88
C SER A 2 41.33 47.05 32.52
N ILE A 3 41.00 45.79 32.21
CA ILE A 3 41.98 44.77 31.85
C ILE A 3 42.05 44.70 30.31
N SER A 4 43.27 44.89 29.83
CA SER A 4 43.72 44.92 28.45
C SER A 4 43.64 43.55 27.78
N LEU A 5 43.07 43.49 26.57
CA LEU A 5 43.13 42.32 25.67
C LEU A 5 44.25 42.53 24.63
N PRO A 6 45.09 41.52 24.34
CA PRO A 6 46.12 41.63 23.30
C PRO A 6 45.54 41.46 21.88
N PRO A 7 46.17 42.07 20.85
CA PRO A 7 45.66 42.05 19.49
C PRO A 7 45.99 40.74 18.75
N VAL A 8 45.00 40.21 18.02
CA VAL A 8 45.14 39.05 17.13
C VAL A 8 45.83 39.50 15.83
N ARG A 9 46.94 38.84 15.48
CA ARG A 9 47.72 39.10 14.25
C ARG A 9 46.96 38.63 13.00
N LEU A 10 46.79 39.53 12.04
CA LEU A 10 46.46 39.24 10.65
C LEU A 10 47.72 38.76 9.90
N GLY A 11 47.73 37.50 9.47
CA GLY A 11 48.70 36.93 8.54
C GLY A 11 48.10 36.80 7.14
N ARG A 12 48.81 37.32 6.14
CA ARG A 12 48.43 37.45 4.72
C ARG A 12 48.38 36.11 3.96
N THR A 13 47.42 36.08 3.03
CA THR A 13 47.36 35.43 1.70
C THR A 13 48.58 34.71 1.13
N THR A 14 48.38 33.45 0.76
CA THR A 14 48.86 32.68 -0.43
C THR A 14 47.99 31.39 -0.43
N GLN A 15 47.56 30.73 -1.49
CA GLN A 15 47.64 30.83 -2.94
C GLN A 15 46.62 29.79 -3.44
N ALA A 16 45.79 30.15 -4.41
CA ALA A 16 44.91 29.21 -5.10
C ALA A 16 45.73 28.38 -6.09
N ALA A 17 45.74 27.06 -5.94
CA ALA A 17 45.99 26.08 -7.00
C ALA A 17 45.73 24.66 -6.49
N ASP A 18 44.97 23.89 -7.28
CA ASP A 18 44.91 22.42 -7.34
C ASP A 18 44.60 21.62 -6.07
N MET A 19 43.33 21.22 -5.94
CA MET A 19 42.98 19.88 -5.47
C MET A 19 41.75 19.39 -6.23
N LYS A 20 42.02 18.80 -7.40
CA LYS A 20 41.11 17.92 -8.11
C LYS A 20 41.17 16.54 -7.47
N GLU A 21 40.00 15.90 -7.40
CA GLU A 21 39.79 14.44 -7.42
C GLU A 21 40.38 13.64 -6.24
N ASP A 22 39.50 13.33 -5.29
CA ASP A 22 39.42 12.03 -4.63
C ASP A 22 37.99 11.86 -4.09
N ILE A 23 37.09 11.45 -4.99
CA ILE A 23 35.79 10.86 -4.60
C ILE A 23 35.77 9.49 -5.26
N ASP A 24 36.56 8.57 -4.71
CA ASP A 24 36.56 7.19 -5.15
C ASP A 24 35.82 6.28 -4.15
N GLU A 25 35.00 5.44 -4.74
CA GLU A 25 34.49 4.16 -4.26
C GLU A 25 33.57 4.11 -3.01
N ALA A 26 32.28 4.35 -3.24
CA ALA A 26 31.23 3.77 -2.41
C ALA A 26 30.99 2.30 -2.82
N PRO A 27 30.93 1.34 -1.86
CA PRO A 27 30.88 -0.08 -2.17
C PRO A 27 29.55 -0.49 -2.77
N GLY A 28 29.60 -1.52 -3.62
CA GLY A 28 28.55 -1.98 -4.54
C GLY A 28 27.14 -1.99 -3.97
N ARG A 29 26.28 -1.12 -4.53
CA ARG A 29 24.83 -1.18 -4.39
C ARG A 29 24.31 -2.12 -5.47
N ALA A 30 23.93 -3.33 -5.07
CA ALA A 30 23.26 -4.28 -5.96
C ALA A 30 21.97 -3.64 -6.50
N SER A 31 21.84 -3.59 -7.82
CA SER A 31 20.62 -3.17 -8.52
C SER A 31 19.47 -4.12 -8.15
N VAL A 32 18.43 -3.58 -7.49
CA VAL A 32 17.35 -4.34 -6.83
C VAL A 32 16.20 -4.74 -7.77
N MET A 33 16.20 -4.30 -9.02
CA MET A 33 15.18 -4.69 -9.99
C MET A 33 15.83 -5.61 -11.02
N GLY A 34 15.28 -6.81 -11.20
CA GLY A 34 15.74 -7.74 -12.23
C GLY A 34 15.86 -6.98 -13.54
N ARG A 35 17.10 -6.78 -14.02
CA ARG A 35 17.40 -5.89 -15.16
C ARG A 35 16.46 -6.21 -16.31
N GLY A 36 15.38 -5.45 -16.44
CA GLY A 36 14.56 -5.51 -17.63
C GLY A 36 15.48 -5.14 -18.79
N SER A 37 15.52 -5.99 -19.80
CA SER A 37 16.43 -5.82 -20.92
C SER A 37 16.11 -4.55 -21.74
N GLY A 38 14.92 -3.96 -21.57
CA GLY A 38 14.45 -2.78 -22.27
C GLY A 38 14.81 -1.44 -21.61
N GLY A 39 15.09 -0.42 -22.43
CA GLY A 39 15.40 0.95 -21.98
C GLY A 39 14.32 1.58 -21.09
N ARG A 40 13.04 1.23 -21.31
CA ARG A 40 11.92 1.67 -20.47
C ARG A 40 12.08 1.23 -19.01
N GLN A 41 12.43 -0.03 -18.77
CA GLN A 41 12.58 -0.57 -17.41
C GLN A 41 13.76 0.07 -16.71
N LYS A 42 14.91 0.17 -17.39
CA LYS A 42 16.13 0.79 -16.85
C LYS A 42 15.90 2.22 -16.38
N LEU A 43 15.09 2.99 -17.11
CA LEU A 43 14.74 4.36 -16.73
C LEU A 43 13.83 4.40 -15.48
N ILE A 44 12.87 3.49 -15.37
CA ILE A 44 12.01 3.37 -14.19
C ILE A 44 12.85 3.00 -12.96
N ASP A 45 13.68 1.97 -13.07
CA ASP A 45 14.53 1.49 -11.97
C ASP A 45 15.48 2.60 -11.48
N ALA A 46 16.14 3.28 -12.42
CA ALA A 46 17.04 4.40 -12.11
C ALA A 46 16.33 5.57 -11.43
N ALA A 47 15.12 5.92 -11.88
CA ALA A 47 14.35 7.00 -11.28
C ALA A 47 13.90 6.65 -9.85
N LEU A 48 13.46 5.40 -9.61
CA LEU A 48 13.10 4.93 -8.27
C LEU A 48 14.32 4.96 -7.34
N GLU A 49 15.46 4.45 -7.80
CA GLU A 49 16.73 4.46 -7.06
C GLU A 49 17.13 5.89 -6.65
N LEU A 50 17.14 6.83 -7.60
CA LEU A 50 17.47 8.22 -7.34
C LEU A 50 16.46 8.90 -6.40
N ALA A 51 15.16 8.68 -6.59
CA ALA A 51 14.10 9.28 -5.78
C ALA A 51 14.14 8.83 -4.31
N SER A 52 14.64 7.63 -4.03
CA SER A 52 14.83 7.18 -2.64
C SER A 52 15.86 8.01 -1.87
N THR A 53 16.84 8.60 -2.57
CA THR A 53 17.93 9.37 -1.95
C THR A 53 17.69 10.88 -1.96
N THR A 54 16.99 11.42 -2.96
CA THR A 54 16.95 12.88 -3.26
C THR A 54 15.62 13.59 -2.98
N ARG A 55 14.73 12.98 -2.19
CA ARG A 55 13.52 13.57 -1.61
C ARG A 55 12.23 13.62 -2.47
N SER A 56 12.22 13.48 -3.80
CA SER A 56 10.97 13.26 -4.61
C SER A 56 11.30 12.89 -6.06
N LEU A 57 10.38 12.23 -6.77
CA LEU A 57 10.48 12.04 -8.23
C LEU A 57 10.46 13.38 -8.99
N ALA A 58 9.77 14.39 -8.45
CA ALA A 58 9.61 15.69 -9.09
C ALA A 58 10.90 16.53 -9.13
N SER A 59 11.90 16.20 -8.31
CA SER A 59 13.19 16.91 -8.26
C SER A 59 14.28 16.26 -9.11
N LEU A 60 14.00 15.13 -9.78
CA LEU A 60 14.99 14.41 -10.55
C LEU A 60 15.33 15.12 -11.86
N GLY A 61 16.62 15.22 -12.18
CA GLY A 61 17.09 15.70 -13.48
C GLY A 61 17.07 14.59 -14.54
N LEU A 62 16.64 14.91 -15.77
CA LEU A 62 16.65 13.96 -16.90
C LEU A 62 18.03 13.32 -17.10
N ARG A 63 19.08 14.15 -17.09
CA ARG A 63 20.46 13.69 -17.26
C ARG A 63 20.90 12.76 -16.13
N GLU A 64 20.43 13.00 -14.92
CA GLU A 64 20.74 12.16 -13.77
C GLU A 64 20.13 10.77 -13.93
N VAL A 65 18.85 10.70 -14.30
CA VAL A 65 18.14 9.44 -14.55
C VAL A 65 18.76 8.67 -15.71
N THR A 66 19.01 9.31 -16.86
CA THR A 66 19.58 8.59 -18.02
C THR A 66 21.00 8.11 -17.73
N ARG A 67 21.80 8.88 -16.97
CA ARG A 67 23.14 8.46 -16.55
C ARG A 67 23.06 7.24 -15.61
N CYS A 68 22.20 7.28 -14.61
CA CYS A 68 21.98 6.16 -13.70
C CYS A 68 21.48 4.90 -14.44
N ALA A 69 20.62 5.07 -15.46
CA ALA A 69 20.14 3.98 -16.31
C ALA A 69 21.17 3.45 -17.32
N GLY A 70 22.33 4.11 -17.49
CA GLY A 70 23.32 3.78 -18.51
C GLY A 70 22.83 4.01 -19.94
N LEU A 71 22.01 5.04 -20.16
CA LEU A 71 21.39 5.38 -21.43
C LEU A 71 21.75 6.80 -21.88
N ALA A 72 21.74 7.03 -23.20
CA ALA A 72 21.88 8.38 -23.75
C ALA A 72 20.67 9.26 -23.35
N PRO A 73 20.85 10.59 -23.14
CA PRO A 73 19.75 11.50 -22.77
C PRO A 73 18.51 11.41 -23.68
N ASN A 74 18.74 11.26 -24.99
CA ASN A 74 17.65 11.13 -25.98
C ASN A 74 16.81 9.85 -25.82
N ALA A 75 17.31 8.83 -25.11
CA ALA A 75 16.56 7.61 -24.85
C ALA A 75 15.35 7.84 -23.94
N PHE A 76 15.37 8.89 -23.09
CA PHE A 76 14.25 9.22 -22.22
C PHE A 76 12.98 9.46 -23.03
N TYR A 77 13.05 10.37 -24.01
CA TYR A 77 11.90 10.78 -24.83
C TYR A 77 11.38 9.69 -25.77
N ARG A 78 12.11 8.59 -25.93
CA ARG A 78 11.63 7.41 -26.66
C ARG A 78 10.65 6.57 -25.84
N HIS A 79 10.65 6.74 -24.52
CA HIS A 79 9.87 5.94 -23.59
C HIS A 79 8.89 6.76 -22.77
N PHE A 80 9.23 8.00 -22.44
CA PHE A 80 8.43 8.88 -21.59
C PHE A 80 8.41 10.31 -22.12
N LYS A 81 7.24 10.94 -22.12
CA LYS A 81 7.10 12.35 -22.53
C LYS A 81 7.61 13.32 -21.45
N ASP A 82 7.45 12.97 -20.18
CA ASP A 82 7.79 13.77 -19.02
C ASP A 82 8.00 12.86 -17.78
N PHE A 83 8.35 13.47 -16.65
CA PHE A 83 8.55 12.75 -15.38
C PHE A 83 7.24 12.25 -14.75
N ASP A 84 6.10 12.89 -15.03
CA ASP A 84 4.79 12.38 -14.60
C ASP A 84 4.54 11.03 -15.28
N ASP A 85 4.76 10.93 -16.59
CA ASP A 85 4.59 9.72 -17.39
C ASP A 85 5.50 8.58 -16.93
N LEU A 86 6.76 8.91 -16.60
CA LEU A 86 7.69 7.94 -16.00
C LEU A 86 7.17 7.45 -14.64
N GLY A 87 6.75 8.35 -13.76
CA GLY A 87 6.26 7.96 -12.45
C GLY A 87 4.96 7.17 -12.50
N LEU A 88 4.04 7.51 -13.41
CA LEU A 88 2.80 6.76 -13.65
C LEU A 88 3.13 5.31 -14.08
N ALA A 89 4.07 5.17 -15.02
CA ALA A 89 4.56 3.87 -15.43
C ALA A 89 5.21 3.07 -14.30
N ALA A 90 5.92 3.74 -13.40
CA ALA A 90 6.50 3.10 -12.22
C ALA A 90 5.41 2.60 -11.26
N VAL A 91 4.40 3.43 -10.97
CA VAL A 91 3.26 3.07 -10.11
C VAL A 91 2.51 1.88 -10.69
N ASP A 92 2.18 1.89 -11.98
CA ASP A 92 1.47 0.79 -12.64
C ASP A 92 2.25 -0.52 -12.59
N MET A 93 3.56 -0.47 -12.79
CA MET A 93 4.43 -1.64 -12.77
C MET A 93 4.50 -2.26 -11.36
N MET A 94 4.82 -1.45 -10.36
CA MET A 94 4.94 -1.91 -8.96
C MET A 94 3.59 -2.40 -8.43
N GLY A 95 2.52 -1.66 -8.73
CA GLY A 95 1.16 -2.03 -8.38
C GLY A 95 0.75 -3.36 -9.01
N GLY A 96 1.07 -3.56 -10.28
CA GLY A 96 0.81 -4.82 -11.00
C GLY A 96 1.57 -6.01 -10.41
N GLU A 97 2.84 -5.82 -10.05
CA GLU A 97 3.66 -6.86 -9.41
C GLU A 97 3.11 -7.28 -8.05
N LEU A 98 2.83 -6.30 -7.17
CA LEU A 98 2.25 -6.57 -5.85
C LEU A 98 0.87 -7.24 -5.98
N ARG A 99 0.01 -6.75 -6.87
CA ARG A 99 -1.33 -7.30 -7.09
C ARG A 99 -1.29 -8.75 -7.56
N ARG A 100 -0.38 -9.07 -8.48
CA ARG A 100 -0.15 -10.44 -8.94
C ARG A 100 0.34 -11.34 -7.82
N GLY A 101 1.34 -10.91 -7.04
CA GLY A 101 1.85 -11.67 -5.90
C GLY A 101 0.78 -11.94 -4.84
N LEU A 102 0.00 -10.91 -4.48
CA LEU A 102 -1.16 -11.02 -3.59
C LEU A 102 -2.19 -12.02 -4.12
N ARG A 103 -2.54 -11.93 -5.40
CA ARG A 103 -3.53 -12.83 -6.01
C ARG A 103 -3.06 -14.29 -6.01
N GLU A 104 -1.80 -14.55 -6.37
CA GLU A 104 -1.23 -15.90 -6.41
C GLU A 104 -1.22 -16.57 -5.04
N ARG A 105 -0.81 -15.84 -3.98
CA ARG A 105 -0.82 -16.36 -2.62
C ARG A 105 -2.24 -16.58 -2.10
N ARG A 106 -3.18 -15.65 -2.38
CA ARG A 106 -4.60 -15.81 -2.02
C ARG A 106 -5.22 -17.03 -2.67
N GLN A 107 -4.94 -17.29 -3.95
CA GLN A 107 -5.39 -18.51 -4.62
C GLN A 107 -4.82 -19.79 -3.99
N ARG A 108 -3.55 -19.76 -3.56
CA ARG A 108 -2.95 -20.89 -2.81
C ARG A 108 -3.65 -21.13 -1.48
N LEU A 109 -3.95 -20.08 -0.73
CA LEU A 109 -4.68 -20.13 0.53
C LEU A 109 -6.09 -20.72 0.34
N ALA A 110 -6.81 -20.24 -0.67
CA ALA A 110 -8.14 -20.75 -1.00
C ALA A 110 -8.13 -22.25 -1.34
N ARG A 111 -7.13 -22.72 -2.11
CA ARG A 111 -6.97 -24.16 -2.44
C ARG A 111 -6.66 -25.02 -1.22
N ASN A 112 -5.91 -24.49 -0.24
CA ASN A 112 -5.48 -25.22 0.95
C ASN A 112 -6.35 -24.96 2.18
N ARG A 113 -7.52 -24.32 2.02
CA ARG A 113 -8.41 -23.88 3.10
C ARG A 113 -8.95 -25.08 3.88
N LYS A 114 -8.63 -25.16 5.18
CA LYS A 114 -9.09 -26.21 6.10
C LYS A 114 -10.20 -25.74 7.05
N GLY A 115 -11.27 -25.17 6.51
CA GLY A 115 -12.45 -24.78 7.30
C GLY A 115 -12.99 -23.38 7.01
N PRO A 116 -14.07 -22.98 7.70
CA PRO A 116 -14.68 -21.66 7.53
C PRO A 116 -13.76 -20.57 8.09
N VAL A 117 -13.80 -19.38 7.49
CA VAL A 117 -13.07 -18.18 8.00
C VAL A 117 -13.63 -17.68 9.33
N LEU A 118 -14.85 -18.09 9.66
CA LEU A 118 -15.58 -17.72 10.86
C LEU A 118 -15.71 -18.92 11.80
N GLY A 119 -15.33 -18.72 13.06
CA GLY A 119 -15.52 -19.71 14.13
C GLY A 119 -16.87 -19.56 14.84
N GLY A 120 -17.66 -18.54 14.49
CA GLY A 120 -18.94 -18.20 15.13
C GLY A 120 -19.27 -16.71 15.00
N PRO A 121 -20.35 -16.23 15.66
CA PRO A 121 -20.74 -14.83 15.60
C PRO A 121 -19.64 -13.87 16.10
N GLY A 122 -19.06 -13.07 15.19
CA GLY A 122 -17.99 -12.13 15.53
C GLY A 122 -16.64 -12.77 15.89
N VAL A 123 -16.46 -14.07 15.65
CA VAL A 123 -15.22 -14.80 15.95
C VAL A 123 -14.53 -15.21 14.66
N VAL A 124 -13.33 -14.68 14.42
CA VAL A 124 -12.44 -15.13 13.35
C VAL A 124 -11.88 -16.51 13.73
N SER A 125 -11.98 -17.49 12.82
CA SER A 125 -11.46 -18.84 13.03
C SER A 125 -9.93 -18.88 12.93
N ASP A 126 -9.31 -20.02 13.23
CA ASP A 126 -7.87 -20.21 12.99
C ASP A 126 -7.52 -20.10 11.50
N THR A 127 -8.43 -20.53 10.61
CA THR A 127 -8.27 -20.37 9.15
C THR A 127 -8.28 -18.89 8.76
N GLY A 128 -9.16 -18.08 9.36
CA GLY A 128 -9.17 -16.63 9.15
C GLY A 128 -7.92 -15.95 9.68
N ARG A 129 -7.46 -16.34 10.88
CA ARG A 129 -6.20 -15.86 11.47
C ARG A 129 -4.99 -16.17 10.58
N GLN A 130 -4.91 -17.40 10.08
CA GLN A 130 -3.83 -17.80 9.17
C GLN A 130 -3.86 -17.00 7.87
N SER A 131 -5.05 -16.80 7.29
CA SER A 131 -5.21 -16.02 6.05
C SER A 131 -4.75 -14.56 6.23
N ILE A 132 -5.08 -13.95 7.37
CA ILE A 132 -4.60 -12.61 7.75
C ILE A 132 -3.08 -12.61 7.88
N SER A 133 -2.50 -13.55 8.64
CA SER A 133 -1.05 -13.58 8.87
C SER A 133 -0.24 -13.80 7.60
N GLU A 134 -0.70 -14.67 6.69
CA GLU A 134 -0.04 -14.90 5.41
C GLU A 134 -0.16 -13.68 4.47
N THR A 135 -1.29 -12.99 4.47
CA THR A 135 -1.50 -11.79 3.64
C THR A 135 -0.66 -10.63 4.15
N VAL A 136 -0.65 -10.38 5.47
CA VAL A 136 0.21 -9.35 6.08
C VAL A 136 1.68 -9.66 5.81
N GLY A 137 2.09 -10.92 6.01
CA GLY A 137 3.45 -11.37 5.71
C GLY A 137 3.87 -11.05 4.27
N LEU A 138 3.01 -11.35 3.30
CA LEU A 138 3.29 -11.08 1.88
C LEU A 138 3.52 -9.60 1.60
N VAL A 139 2.65 -8.72 2.10
CA VAL A 139 2.81 -7.28 1.90
C VAL A 139 4.13 -6.81 2.52
N LEU A 140 4.44 -7.25 3.74
CA LEU A 140 5.66 -6.88 4.44
C LEU A 140 6.93 -7.43 3.76
N ASP A 141 6.86 -8.64 3.20
CA ASP A 141 7.94 -9.23 2.41
C ASP A 141 8.15 -8.40 1.13
N PHE A 142 7.07 -8.07 0.40
CA PHE A 142 7.15 -7.28 -0.83
C PHE A 142 7.76 -5.89 -0.60
N VAL A 143 7.34 -5.18 0.46
CA VAL A 143 7.95 -3.85 0.75
C VAL A 143 9.41 -3.98 1.17
N THR A 144 9.81 -5.11 1.76
CA THR A 144 11.21 -5.39 2.12
C THR A 144 12.06 -5.72 0.90
N GLU A 145 11.49 -6.42 -0.09
CA GLU A 145 12.13 -6.70 -1.37
C GLU A 145 12.26 -5.42 -2.23
N HIS A 146 11.29 -4.51 -2.12
CA HIS A 146 11.21 -3.28 -2.93
C HIS A 146 11.09 -1.99 -2.08
N PRO A 147 12.04 -1.71 -1.16
CA PRO A 147 11.87 -0.65 -0.15
C PRO A 147 11.91 0.75 -0.76
N THR A 148 12.84 0.99 -1.69
CA THR A 148 12.98 2.24 -2.45
C THR A 148 11.69 2.61 -3.17
N ALA A 149 11.18 1.65 -3.94
CA ALA A 149 9.93 1.73 -4.68
C ALA A 149 8.74 2.10 -3.78
N TYR A 150 8.62 1.39 -2.66
CA TYR A 150 7.54 1.60 -1.71
C TYR A 150 7.59 2.97 -1.04
N VAL A 151 8.75 3.38 -0.52
CA VAL A 151 8.94 4.70 0.13
C VAL A 151 8.61 5.83 -0.82
N VAL A 152 9.04 5.73 -2.08
CA VAL A 152 8.72 6.72 -3.13
C VAL A 152 7.21 6.76 -3.37
N GLY A 153 6.55 5.61 -3.54
CA GLY A 153 5.11 5.54 -3.75
C GLY A 153 4.31 6.19 -2.61
N ILE A 154 4.65 5.89 -1.35
CA ILE A 154 3.98 6.47 -0.18
C ILE A 154 4.25 7.97 -0.06
N ARG A 155 5.46 8.44 -0.37
CA ARG A 155 5.76 9.87 -0.36
C ARG A 155 4.92 10.63 -1.38
N GLU A 156 4.79 10.09 -2.60
CA GLU A 156 4.05 10.73 -3.68
C GLU A 156 2.53 10.77 -3.45
N LEU A 157 1.97 10.01 -2.50
CA LEU A 157 0.57 10.18 -2.05
C LEU A 157 0.27 11.62 -1.58
N ASN A 158 1.28 12.28 -1.02
CA ASN A 158 1.23 13.67 -0.57
C ASN A 158 2.19 14.57 -1.37
N GLY A 159 2.72 14.07 -2.49
CA GLY A 159 3.68 14.76 -3.34
C GLY A 159 3.05 15.91 -4.12
N SER A 160 3.89 16.70 -4.79
CA SER A 160 3.47 17.93 -5.47
C SER A 160 2.65 17.67 -6.74
N SER A 161 2.87 16.54 -7.44
CA SER A 161 2.17 16.23 -8.70
C SER A 161 0.74 15.72 -8.47
N PRO A 162 -0.31 16.45 -8.93
CA PRO A 162 -1.70 15.99 -8.81
C PRO A 162 -1.98 14.69 -9.57
N LYS A 163 -1.33 14.48 -10.71
CA LYS A 163 -1.46 13.26 -11.50
C LYS A 163 -0.92 12.06 -10.74
N MET A 164 0.24 12.21 -10.11
CA MET A 164 0.83 11.15 -9.29
C MET A 164 -0.06 10.80 -8.10
N ARG A 165 -0.54 11.82 -7.37
CA ARG A 165 -1.46 11.61 -6.23
C ARG A 165 -2.71 10.85 -6.67
N ALA A 166 -3.31 11.21 -7.80
CA ALA A 166 -4.50 10.53 -8.32
C ALA A 166 -4.20 9.06 -8.70
N ALA A 167 -3.05 8.79 -9.33
CA ALA A 167 -2.66 7.45 -9.72
C ALA A 167 -2.40 6.53 -8.51
N VAL A 168 -1.66 7.01 -7.51
CA VAL A 168 -1.41 6.20 -6.31
C VAL A 168 -2.70 5.98 -5.51
N ARG A 169 -3.58 6.98 -5.40
CA ARG A 169 -4.91 6.80 -4.76
C ARG A 169 -5.75 5.76 -5.49
N LYS A 170 -5.82 5.85 -6.83
CA LYS A 170 -6.52 4.87 -7.65
C LYS A 170 -5.96 3.46 -7.42
N LEU A 171 -4.64 3.32 -7.33
CA LEU A 171 -4.00 2.04 -7.05
C LEU A 171 -4.42 1.48 -5.67
N LEU A 172 -4.45 2.31 -4.63
CA LEU A 172 -4.93 1.89 -3.31
C LEU A 172 -6.42 1.52 -3.31
N ASP A 173 -7.24 2.27 -4.03
CA ASP A 173 -8.67 1.97 -4.19
C ASP A 173 -8.90 0.65 -4.94
N ASP A 174 -8.09 0.37 -5.97
CA ASP A 174 -8.14 -0.89 -6.71
C ASP A 174 -7.72 -2.06 -5.81
N PHE A 175 -6.72 -1.89 -4.92
CA PHE A 175 -6.37 -2.90 -3.92
C PHE A 175 -7.49 -3.13 -2.90
N ALA A 176 -8.15 -2.06 -2.45
CA ALA A 176 -9.27 -2.16 -1.52
C ALA A 176 -10.44 -2.94 -2.14
N ARG A 177 -10.75 -2.68 -3.42
CA ARG A 177 -11.77 -3.42 -4.17
C ARG A 177 -11.44 -4.90 -4.26
N ASP A 178 -10.21 -5.24 -4.67
CA ASP A 178 -9.75 -6.63 -4.74
C ASP A 178 -9.80 -7.35 -3.40
N MET A 179 -9.50 -6.64 -2.31
CA MET A 179 -9.57 -7.20 -0.97
C MET A 179 -11.02 -7.47 -0.57
N ALA A 180 -11.93 -6.53 -0.83
CA ALA A 180 -13.35 -6.67 -0.52
C ALA A 180 -13.99 -7.84 -1.29
N GLU A 181 -13.72 -7.96 -2.59
CA GLU A 181 -14.19 -9.08 -3.41
C GLU A 181 -13.72 -10.42 -2.87
N ASP A 182 -12.45 -10.52 -2.50
CA ASP A 182 -11.88 -11.75 -1.95
C ASP A 182 -12.49 -12.14 -0.60
N ILE A 183 -12.73 -11.17 0.28
CA ILE A 183 -13.35 -11.44 1.58
C ILE A 183 -14.79 -11.93 1.38
N GLN A 184 -15.54 -11.31 0.46
CA GLN A 184 -16.90 -11.75 0.14
C GLN A 184 -16.92 -13.18 -0.41
N GLN A 185 -15.98 -13.53 -1.29
CA GLN A 185 -15.83 -14.89 -1.78
C GLN A 185 -15.49 -15.88 -0.65
N MET A 186 -14.70 -15.45 0.34
CA MET A 186 -14.32 -16.30 1.47
C MET A 186 -15.42 -16.50 2.51
N LEU A 187 -16.35 -15.54 2.67
CA LEU A 187 -17.38 -15.57 3.69
C LEU A 187 -18.55 -16.53 3.35
N ASP A 188 -18.58 -17.11 2.14
CA ASP A 188 -19.56 -18.09 1.63
C ASP A 188 -21.06 -17.67 1.74
N ALA A 189 -21.37 -16.51 2.34
CA ALA A 189 -22.69 -15.89 2.49
C ALA A 189 -22.54 -14.37 2.71
N PRO A 190 -23.51 -13.54 2.30
CA PRO A 190 -23.46 -12.10 2.51
C PRO A 190 -23.70 -11.78 3.99
N VAL A 191 -22.66 -11.88 4.81
CA VAL A 191 -22.70 -11.53 6.23
C VAL A 191 -22.89 -10.02 6.41
N THR A 192 -22.25 -9.24 5.53
CA THR A 192 -22.17 -7.77 5.50
C THR A 192 -22.52 -7.26 4.09
N ASP A 193 -22.99 -6.02 3.98
CA ASP A 193 -23.25 -5.38 2.68
C ASP A 193 -21.94 -5.00 1.95
N GLU A 194 -22.02 -4.87 0.62
CA GLU A 194 -20.83 -4.63 -0.21
C GLU A 194 -20.14 -3.30 0.10
N ALA A 195 -20.91 -2.25 0.43
CA ALA A 195 -20.36 -0.92 0.69
C ALA A 195 -19.55 -0.89 1.99
N SER A 196 -20.07 -1.50 3.06
CA SER A 196 -19.34 -1.64 4.33
C SER A 196 -18.06 -2.45 4.17
N MET A 197 -18.10 -3.54 3.37
CA MET A 197 -16.90 -4.33 3.10
C MET A 197 -15.82 -3.53 2.35
N GLN A 198 -16.21 -2.77 1.32
CA GLN A 198 -15.30 -1.88 0.61
C GLN A 198 -14.72 -0.79 1.53
N GLU A 199 -15.52 -0.25 2.45
CA GLU A 199 -15.04 0.75 3.41
C GLU A 199 -13.96 0.19 4.34
N ILE A 200 -14.18 -1.00 4.89
CA ILE A 200 -13.19 -1.65 5.76
C ILE A 200 -11.95 -2.02 4.98
N ALA A 201 -12.09 -2.57 3.78
CA ALA A 201 -10.95 -2.89 2.93
C ALA A 201 -10.11 -1.63 2.65
N ARG A 202 -10.76 -0.50 2.36
CA ARG A 202 -10.08 0.79 2.17
C ARG A 202 -9.32 1.21 3.43
N GLN A 203 -9.95 1.12 4.60
CA GLN A 203 -9.30 1.46 5.89
C GLN A 203 -8.11 0.53 6.17
N VAL A 204 -8.23 -0.77 5.89
CA VAL A 204 -7.14 -1.73 6.02
C VAL A 204 -5.98 -1.40 5.08
N ILE A 205 -6.24 -1.16 3.80
CA ILE A 205 -5.21 -0.79 2.83
C ILE A 205 -4.50 0.50 3.24
N HIS A 206 -5.24 1.53 3.64
CA HIS A 206 -4.64 2.77 4.14
C HIS A 206 -3.79 2.53 5.38
N GLN A 207 -4.26 1.78 6.38
CA GLN A 207 -3.48 1.53 7.59
C GLN A 207 -2.23 0.67 7.30
N MET A 208 -2.34 -0.29 6.39
CA MET A 208 -1.20 -1.07 5.91
C MET A 208 -0.12 -0.19 5.28
N THR A 209 -0.47 0.98 4.74
CA THR A 209 0.56 1.91 4.24
C THR A 209 1.51 2.38 5.33
N PHE A 210 0.96 2.68 6.52
CA PHE A 210 1.71 3.13 7.69
C PHE A 210 2.49 2.00 8.34
N PHE A 211 1.85 0.84 8.55
CA PHE A 211 2.55 -0.32 9.12
C PHE A 211 3.75 -0.73 8.27
N SER A 212 3.64 -0.69 6.95
CA SER A 212 4.75 -1.02 6.06
C SER A 212 5.89 0.00 6.13
N MET A 213 5.58 1.29 6.26
CA MET A 213 6.61 2.32 6.48
C MET A 213 7.33 2.10 7.83
N GLU A 214 6.60 1.93 8.92
CA GLU A 214 7.18 1.64 10.23
C GLU A 214 8.03 0.35 10.20
N TYR A 215 7.57 -0.69 9.49
CA TYR A 215 8.28 -1.96 9.35
C TYR A 215 9.62 -1.81 8.62
N LEU A 216 9.68 -0.93 7.63
CA LEU A 216 10.91 -0.59 6.92
C LEU A 216 11.86 0.24 7.79
N GLU A 217 11.34 1.23 8.51
CA GLU A 217 12.13 2.17 9.33
C GLU A 217 12.63 1.56 10.64
N GLN A 218 11.94 0.54 11.18
CA GLN A 218 12.24 -0.02 12.51
C GLN A 218 12.48 -1.54 12.45
N PRO A 219 13.62 -2.00 11.91
CA PRO A 219 13.96 -3.43 11.82
C PRO A 219 13.83 -4.20 13.16
N GLN A 220 14.17 -3.54 14.26
CA GLN A 220 14.11 -4.07 15.62
C GLN A 220 12.68 -4.34 16.13
N ARG A 221 11.66 -3.69 15.54
CA ARG A 221 10.24 -3.83 15.91
C ARG A 221 9.41 -4.58 14.87
N ARG A 222 10.03 -5.18 13.84
CA ARG A 222 9.33 -5.88 12.75
C ARG A 222 8.32 -6.91 13.23
N LYS A 223 8.68 -7.72 14.25
CA LYS A 223 7.77 -8.70 14.84
C LYS A 223 6.54 -8.03 15.46
N GLU A 224 6.76 -7.00 16.28
CA GLU A 224 5.67 -6.27 16.94
C GLU A 224 4.75 -5.60 15.92
N ILE A 225 5.31 -4.95 14.89
CA ILE A 225 4.56 -4.25 13.84
C ILE A 225 3.71 -5.24 13.05
N ARG A 226 4.26 -6.40 12.69
CA ARG A 226 3.51 -7.48 12.04
C ARG A 226 2.33 -7.92 12.90
N GLU A 227 2.55 -8.22 14.18
CA GLU A 227 1.48 -8.62 15.09
C GLU A 227 0.42 -7.52 15.28
N GLN A 228 0.83 -6.24 15.28
CA GLN A 228 -0.09 -5.11 15.34
C GLN A 228 -0.95 -5.01 14.08
N ALA A 229 -0.36 -5.17 12.90
CA ALA A 229 -1.09 -5.20 11.63
C ALA A 229 -2.11 -6.35 11.59
N GLU A 230 -1.70 -7.57 11.97
CA GLU A 230 -2.58 -8.74 12.04
C GLU A 230 -3.74 -8.51 13.02
N ARG A 231 -3.46 -7.99 14.23
CA ARG A 231 -4.50 -7.67 15.23
C ARG A 231 -5.44 -6.56 14.76
N PHE A 232 -4.92 -5.54 14.08
CA PHE A 232 -5.72 -4.45 13.53
C PHE A 232 -6.75 -5.00 12.53
N ILE A 233 -6.28 -5.76 11.54
CA ILE A 233 -7.13 -6.38 10.51
C ILE A 233 -8.18 -7.29 11.15
N MET A 234 -7.77 -8.13 12.10
CA MET A 234 -8.68 -9.03 12.82
C MET A 234 -9.80 -8.26 13.55
N ARG A 235 -9.45 -7.19 14.27
CA ARG A 235 -10.42 -6.38 15.03
C ARG A 235 -11.39 -5.63 14.12
N MET A 236 -10.89 -5.10 13.01
CA MET A 236 -11.73 -4.44 11.99
C MET A 236 -12.78 -5.41 11.44
N PHE A 237 -12.37 -6.61 11.03
CA PHE A 237 -13.32 -7.61 10.54
C PHE A 237 -14.27 -8.13 11.61
N ALA A 238 -13.76 -8.48 12.80
CA ALA A 238 -14.60 -8.97 13.88
C ALA A 238 -15.66 -7.91 14.29
N GLY A 239 -15.27 -6.64 14.34
CA GLY A 239 -16.15 -5.52 14.65
C GLY A 239 -17.28 -5.36 13.62
N GLU A 240 -16.93 -5.34 12.34
CA GLU A 240 -17.91 -5.26 11.26
C GLU A 240 -18.92 -6.40 11.30
N MET A 241 -18.41 -7.61 11.46
CA MET A 241 -19.24 -8.80 11.52
C MET A 241 -20.20 -8.78 12.71
N ALA A 242 -19.74 -8.30 13.86
CA ALA A 242 -20.59 -8.14 15.04
C ALA A 242 -21.72 -7.13 14.77
N LEU A 243 -21.42 -6.00 14.11
CA LEU A 243 -22.40 -4.98 13.74
C LEU A 243 -23.42 -5.51 12.73
N ALA A 244 -22.96 -6.18 11.67
CA ALA A 244 -23.83 -6.75 10.65
C ALA A 244 -24.80 -7.80 11.21
N MET A 245 -24.33 -8.62 12.16
CA MET A 245 -25.19 -9.60 12.85
C MET A 245 -26.20 -8.95 13.81
N ALA A 246 -25.80 -7.89 14.52
CA ALA A 246 -26.70 -7.12 15.37
C ALA A 246 -27.79 -6.40 14.55
N GLY A 247 -27.43 -5.87 13.38
CA GLY A 247 -28.35 -5.27 12.42
C GLY A 247 -29.38 -6.28 11.90
N LYS A 248 -28.93 -7.48 11.49
CA LYS A 248 -29.83 -8.57 11.07
C LYS A 248 -30.81 -8.97 12.17
N LYS A 249 -30.36 -9.19 13.41
CA LYS A 249 -31.25 -9.51 14.55
C LYS A 249 -32.34 -8.46 14.77
N LYS A 250 -32.02 -7.16 14.64
CA LYS A 250 -33.03 -6.07 14.75
C LYS A 250 -34.05 -6.12 13.60
N VAL A 251 -33.63 -6.42 12.38
CA VAL A 251 -34.54 -6.54 11.22
C VAL A 251 -35.46 -7.76 11.34
N THR A 252 -34.94 -8.92 11.77
CA THR A 252 -35.77 -10.12 11.98
C THR A 252 -36.76 -9.93 13.13
N ALA A 253 -36.36 -9.27 14.22
CA ALA A 253 -37.26 -8.93 15.33
C ALA A 253 -38.36 -7.96 14.90
N LYS A 254 -38.06 -6.98 14.04
CA LYS A 254 -39.05 -6.06 13.48
C LYS A 254 -40.04 -6.76 12.53
N LYS A 255 -39.59 -7.72 11.73
CA LYS A 255 -40.45 -8.53 10.84
C LYS A 255 -41.37 -9.51 11.58
N LEU A 256 -40.98 -10.01 12.75
CA LEU A 256 -41.83 -10.85 13.59
C LEU A 256 -42.83 -10.04 14.45
N GLY A 257 -42.63 -8.72 14.58
CA GLY A 257 -43.47 -7.83 15.38
C GLY A 257 -44.59 -7.11 14.62
N GLU A 258 -44.69 -7.24 13.29
CA GLU A 258 -45.80 -6.68 12.52
C GLU A 258 -47.00 -7.65 12.53
N PRO A 259 -48.14 -7.32 13.17
CA PRO A 259 -49.33 -8.14 13.07
C PRO A 259 -49.81 -8.15 11.63
N ARG A 260 -49.94 -9.34 11.04
CA ARG A 260 -50.67 -9.52 9.77
C ARG A 260 -52.08 -8.97 9.97
N SER A 261 -52.37 -7.85 9.31
CA SER A 261 -53.74 -7.32 9.23
C SER A 261 -54.69 -8.44 8.77
N PRO A 262 -55.84 -8.65 9.43
CA PRO A 262 -56.79 -9.64 8.99
C PRO A 262 -57.36 -9.21 7.65
N VAL A 263 -57.20 -10.06 6.65
CA VAL A 263 -57.90 -9.95 5.37
C VAL A 263 -59.39 -9.87 5.68
N ALA A 264 -60.01 -8.74 5.31
CA ALA A 264 -61.44 -8.53 5.44
C ALA A 264 -62.20 -9.62 4.67
N ALA A 265 -62.85 -10.51 5.41
CA ALA A 265 -63.89 -11.38 4.89
C ALA A 265 -65.12 -10.51 4.62
N SER A 266 -65.42 -10.27 3.35
CA SER A 266 -66.64 -9.59 2.92
C SER A 266 -67.17 -10.24 1.64
N ALA A 267 -68.46 -10.57 1.71
CA ALA A 267 -69.42 -10.85 0.64
C ALA A 267 -69.59 -12.32 0.20
N GLY A 268 -70.69 -12.90 0.68
CA GLY A 268 -71.28 -14.14 0.21
C GLY A 268 -72.68 -14.34 0.81
N THR A 269 -73.63 -13.47 0.48
CA THR A 269 -75.06 -13.63 0.80
C THR A 269 -75.65 -14.78 -0.03
N PRO A 270 -76.40 -15.74 0.54
CA PRO A 270 -77.15 -16.69 -0.27
C PRO A 270 -78.52 -16.11 -0.63
N LYS A 271 -78.91 -16.27 -1.90
CA LYS A 271 -80.28 -16.07 -2.38
C LYS A 271 -81.19 -17.15 -1.79
N ASN A 272 -82.32 -16.73 -1.25
CA ASN A 272 -83.64 -17.30 -1.55
C ASN A 272 -84.72 -16.26 -1.26
#